data_AF-A0A258KAX8-F1
#
_entry.id   AF-A0A258KAX8-F1
#
_cell.length_a   1.000
_cell.length_b   1.000
_cell.length_c   1.000
_cell.angle_alpha   90.00
_cell.angle_beta   90.00
_cell.angle_gamma   90.00
#
_symmetry.space_group_name_H-M   'P 1'
#
loop_
_entity.id
_entity.type
_entity.pdbx_description
1 polymer ?
#
loop_
_entity_poly.entity_id
_entity_poly.type
_entity_poly.pdbx_seq_one_letter_code
_entity_poly.pdbx_strand_id
1 'polypeptide(L)'
;AGAEGGPAVDVEPEGTSFSAPLVSNIAAQLISEGVEVAFVKNRILASVDVDAELEDVVYSRGRLNLRKALSVWRDVVEYHEGAEDGPVEIKTGSVLRPGKILKPCTSDVEVGRLMKLSFTQRVGEPKKAHVWLRPEPSHDPGRMTRKALCTAQNLAGQKITLIEDGTRSRIDIPLSHLIDFVPAFLGP
;
A
#
# COMPACT_ATOMS: atom_id res chain seq x y z
N ALA A 1 43.70 4.90 42.38
CA ALA A 1 43.45 3.99 41.25
C ALA A 1 42.07 4.31 40.70
N GLY A 2 42.01 5.19 39.70
CA GLY A 2 40.76 5.58 39.05
C GLY A 2 40.48 4.63 37.91
N ALA A 3 39.32 3.97 37.93
CA ALA A 3 38.79 3.28 36.76
C ALA A 3 38.16 4.34 35.85
N GLU A 4 38.81 4.65 34.74
CA GLU A 4 38.21 5.45 33.68
C GLU A 4 37.12 4.61 33.00
N GLY A 5 35.87 5.04 33.16
CA GLY A 5 34.75 4.57 32.34
C GLY A 5 34.98 5.03 30.91
N GLY A 6 35.40 4.13 30.04
CA GLY A 6 35.40 4.36 28.60
C GLY A 6 33.99 4.71 28.12
N PRO A 7 33.86 5.50 27.04
CA PRO A 7 32.55 5.88 26.52
C PRO A 7 31.76 4.62 26.19
N ALA A 8 30.53 4.53 26.71
CA ALA A 8 29.59 3.52 26.26
C ALA A 8 29.40 3.71 24.76
N VAL A 9 29.89 2.76 23.97
CA VAL A 9 29.59 2.70 22.55
C VAL A 9 28.15 2.19 22.47
N ASP A 10 27.21 3.10 22.24
CA ASP A 10 25.85 2.72 21.89
C ASP A 10 25.91 1.97 20.57
N VAL A 11 25.88 0.64 20.64
CA VAL A 11 25.77 -0.22 19.46
C VAL A 11 24.32 -0.15 19.01
N GLU A 12 24.06 0.52 17.89
CA GLU A 12 22.74 0.47 17.27
C GLU A 12 22.46 -0.97 16.84
N PRO A 13 21.41 -1.61 17.38
CA PRO A 13 21.09 -2.98 17.04
C PRO A 13 20.57 -3.07 15.60
N GLU A 14 21.38 -3.64 14.70
CA GLU A 14 21.01 -3.89 13.31
C GLU A 14 20.69 -5.38 13.07
N GLY A 15 19.71 -5.65 12.20
CA GLY A 15 19.44 -7.00 11.71
C GLY A 15 17.96 -7.31 11.49
N THR A 16 17.69 -8.31 10.64
CA THR A 16 16.33 -8.77 10.34
C THR A 16 15.59 -9.32 11.58
N SER A 17 16.34 -9.74 12.60
CA SER A 17 15.83 -10.13 13.92
C SER A 17 15.09 -9.00 14.65
N PHE A 18 15.36 -7.73 14.32
CA PHE A 18 14.63 -6.58 14.85
C PHE A 18 13.43 -6.19 13.99
N SER A 19 13.47 -6.49 12.68
CA SER A 19 12.33 -6.28 11.77
C SER A 19 11.20 -7.30 11.97
N ALA A 20 11.55 -8.58 12.21
CA ALA A 20 10.58 -9.66 12.41
C ALA A 20 9.57 -9.42 13.56
N PRO A 21 9.99 -8.96 14.77
CA PRO A 21 9.05 -8.66 15.84
C PRO A 21 8.11 -7.49 15.51
N LEU A 22 8.54 -6.51 14.70
CA LEU A 22 7.66 -5.41 14.25
C LEU A 22 6.54 -5.93 13.35
N VAL A 23 6.87 -6.79 12.38
CA VAL A 23 5.87 -7.44 11.52
C VAL A 23 4.94 -8.32 12.35
N SER A 24 5.48 -9.05 13.33
CA SER A 24 4.70 -9.92 14.22
C SER A 24 3.73 -9.13 15.09
N ASN A 25 4.15 -7.98 15.62
CA ASN A 25 3.29 -7.08 16.37
C ASN A 25 2.10 -6.60 15.52
N ILE A 26 2.32 -6.25 14.26
CA ILE A 26 1.23 -5.85 13.36
C ILE A 26 0.31 -7.00 13.01
N ALA A 27 0.86 -8.20 12.78
CA ALA A 27 0.03 -9.38 12.60
C ALA A 27 -0.90 -9.62 13.80
N ALA A 28 -0.39 -9.48 15.03
CA ALA A 28 -1.19 -9.60 16.25
C ALA A 28 -2.29 -8.52 16.35
N GLN A 29 -1.95 -7.26 16.03
CA GLN A 29 -2.95 -6.18 16.01
C GLN A 29 -4.05 -6.42 14.97
N LEU A 30 -3.69 -6.87 13.75
CA LEU A 30 -4.67 -7.20 12.71
C LEU A 30 -5.64 -8.31 13.16
N ILE A 31 -5.12 -9.35 13.83
CA ILE A 31 -5.96 -10.42 14.39
C ILE A 31 -6.89 -9.86 15.47
N SER A 32 -6.37 -8.98 16.34
CA SER A 32 -7.18 -8.30 17.37
C SER A 32 -8.27 -7.41 16.78
N GLU A 33 -8.02 -6.81 15.62
CA GLU A 33 -9.00 -6.02 14.86
C GLU A 33 -10.03 -6.89 14.11
N GLY A 34 -9.91 -8.22 14.17
CA GLY A 34 -10.85 -9.16 13.56
C GLY A 34 -10.47 -9.64 12.15
N VAL A 35 -9.24 -9.38 11.69
CA VAL A 35 -8.74 -9.96 10.44
C VAL A 35 -8.43 -11.43 10.64
N GLU A 36 -9.05 -12.29 9.85
CA GLU A 36 -8.78 -13.73 9.84
C GLU A 36 -7.31 -14.01 9.49
N VAL A 37 -6.71 -15.00 10.18
CA VAL A 37 -5.29 -15.36 10.05
C VAL A 37 -4.86 -15.58 8.59
N ALA A 38 -5.74 -16.20 7.79
CA ALA A 38 -5.50 -16.46 6.37
C ALA A 38 -5.27 -15.17 5.54
N PHE A 39 -5.78 -14.02 5.99
CA PHE A 39 -5.68 -12.74 5.29
C PHE A 39 -4.70 -11.76 5.92
N VAL A 40 -4.15 -12.03 7.10
CA VAL A 40 -3.19 -11.16 7.78
C VAL A 40 -1.99 -10.87 6.88
N LYS A 41 -1.40 -11.91 6.27
CA LYS A 41 -0.30 -11.76 5.31
C LYS A 41 -0.68 -10.84 4.15
N ASN A 42 -1.89 -11.01 3.62
CA ASN A 42 -2.37 -10.23 2.49
C ASN A 42 -2.53 -8.77 2.84
N ARG A 43 -3.08 -8.50 4.03
CA ARG A 43 -3.22 -7.13 4.52
C ARG A 43 -1.86 -6.45 4.67
N ILE A 44 -0.89 -7.13 5.30
CA ILE A 44 0.47 -6.61 5.48
C ILE A 44 1.14 -6.31 4.13
N LEU A 45 1.04 -7.23 3.17
CA LEU A 45 1.63 -7.06 1.83
C LEU A 45 0.96 -5.95 1.02
N ALA A 46 -0.37 -5.81 1.11
CA ALA A 46 -1.11 -4.76 0.42
C ALA A 46 -0.82 -3.37 1.00
N SER A 47 -0.51 -3.29 2.30
CA SER A 47 -0.31 -2.03 3.00
C SER A 47 1.09 -1.44 2.89
N VAL A 48 2.06 -2.11 2.28
CA VAL A 48 3.44 -1.60 2.21
C VAL A 48 3.54 -0.29 1.42
N ASP A 49 4.45 0.59 1.83
CA ASP A 49 4.90 1.69 0.98
C ASP A 49 5.82 1.10 -0.09
N VAL A 50 5.41 1.16 -1.35
CA VAL A 50 6.25 0.69 -2.44
C VAL A 50 7.48 1.58 -2.58
N ASP A 51 8.62 0.96 -2.81
CA ASP A 51 9.89 1.64 -3.02
C ASP A 51 10.52 1.13 -4.31
N ALA A 52 10.91 2.06 -5.16
CA ALA A 52 11.60 1.79 -6.40
C ALA A 52 12.92 1.01 -6.18
N GLU A 53 13.61 1.18 -5.07
CA GLU A 53 14.84 0.45 -4.75
C GLU A 53 14.58 -1.02 -4.37
N LEU A 54 13.35 -1.34 -3.98
CA LEU A 54 12.94 -2.65 -3.48
C LEU A 54 12.20 -3.50 -4.51
N GLU A 55 11.95 -2.96 -5.72
CA GLU A 55 11.11 -3.58 -6.78
C GLU A 55 11.54 -5.00 -7.15
N ASP A 56 12.85 -5.24 -7.20
CA ASP A 56 13.45 -6.52 -7.61
C ASP A 56 14.12 -7.27 -6.45
N VAL A 57 14.08 -6.70 -5.23
CA VAL A 57 14.77 -7.25 -4.05
C VAL A 57 13.82 -7.99 -3.13
N VAL A 58 12.59 -7.50 -2.95
CA VAL A 58 11.61 -8.09 -2.03
C VAL A 58 10.26 -8.31 -2.70
N TYR A 59 9.56 -9.38 -2.31
CA TYR A 59 8.30 -9.76 -2.93
C TYR A 59 7.21 -8.67 -2.84
N SER A 60 7.16 -7.95 -1.71
CA SER A 60 6.24 -6.84 -1.46
C SER A 60 6.57 -5.58 -2.25
N ARG A 61 7.82 -5.45 -2.75
CA ARG A 61 8.39 -4.27 -3.39
C ARG A 61 8.38 -3.01 -2.52
N GLY A 62 8.37 -3.17 -1.20
CA GLY A 62 8.11 -2.05 -0.30
C GLY A 62 8.37 -2.33 1.17
N ARG A 63 8.24 -1.28 1.97
CA ARG A 63 8.44 -1.25 3.42
C ARG A 63 7.09 -1.29 4.16
N LEU A 64 7.06 -1.91 5.34
CA LEU A 64 5.86 -1.98 6.17
C LEU A 64 5.36 -0.57 6.52
N ASN A 65 4.09 -0.27 6.23
CA ASN A 65 3.41 0.93 6.70
C ASN A 65 2.31 0.57 7.70
N LEU A 66 2.51 0.96 8.95
CA LEU A 66 1.65 0.64 10.09
C LEU A 66 0.25 1.26 9.92
N ARG A 67 0.21 2.53 9.50
CA ARG A 67 -1.04 3.29 9.34
C ARG A 67 -1.93 2.66 8.26
N LYS A 68 -1.34 2.29 7.12
CA LYS A 68 -2.05 1.58 6.05
C LYS A 68 -2.48 0.20 6.52
N ALA A 69 -1.60 -0.57 7.18
CA ALA A 69 -1.92 -1.92 7.65
C ALA A 69 -3.15 -1.92 8.57
N LEU A 70 -3.15 -1.04 9.58
CA LEU A 70 -4.17 -0.98 10.62
C LEU A 70 -5.46 -0.24 10.21
N SER A 71 -5.48 0.41 9.04
CA SER A 71 -6.71 0.98 8.47
C SER A 71 -7.61 -0.10 7.85
N VAL A 72 -7.92 -1.15 8.62
CA VAL A 72 -8.55 -2.39 8.14
C VAL A 72 -9.89 -2.10 7.48
N TRP A 73 -10.74 -1.31 8.12
CA TRP A 73 -12.14 -1.14 7.73
C TRP A 73 -12.39 0.06 6.82
N ARG A 74 -11.33 0.70 6.32
CA ARG A 74 -11.40 1.94 5.53
C ARG A 74 -10.45 1.87 4.35
N ASP A 75 -10.86 2.44 3.22
CA ASP A 75 -9.96 2.66 2.10
C ASP A 75 -8.94 3.73 2.50
N VAL A 76 -7.67 3.52 2.16
CA VAL A 76 -6.59 4.50 2.32
C VAL A 76 -6.11 4.96 0.96
N VAL A 77 -6.07 6.26 0.75
CA VAL A 77 -5.52 6.86 -0.46
C VAL A 77 -4.43 7.86 -0.09
N GLU A 78 -3.27 7.69 -0.68
CA GLU A 78 -2.13 8.60 -0.61
C GLU A 78 -1.90 9.21 -1.98
N TYR A 79 -1.79 10.54 -2.05
CA TYR A 79 -1.68 11.26 -3.31
C TYR A 79 -1.01 12.62 -3.14
N HIS A 80 -0.51 13.18 -4.24
CA HIS A 80 -0.03 14.55 -4.29
C HIS A 80 -1.19 15.53 -4.51
N GLU A 81 -1.37 16.47 -3.59
CA GLU A 81 -2.43 17.47 -3.68
C GLU A 81 -2.07 18.57 -4.70
N GLY A 82 -3.05 18.95 -5.55
CA GLY A 82 -2.92 20.05 -6.51
C GLY A 82 -2.11 19.72 -7.78
N ALA A 83 -0.97 19.04 -7.69
CA ALA A 83 -0.09 18.69 -8.82
C ALA A 83 0.64 17.35 -8.57
N GLU A 84 1.27 16.78 -9.61
CA GLU A 84 1.98 15.47 -9.51
C GLU A 84 3.11 15.45 -8.49
N ASP A 85 3.73 16.59 -8.18
CA ASP A 85 4.80 16.73 -7.17
C ASP A 85 4.37 17.65 -6.00
N GLY A 86 3.05 17.78 -5.79
CA GLY A 86 2.48 18.56 -4.70
C GLY A 86 2.74 17.94 -3.32
N PRO A 87 2.29 18.60 -2.23
CA PRO A 87 2.36 18.02 -0.89
C PRO A 87 1.61 16.68 -0.85
N VAL A 88 2.17 15.73 -0.09
CA VAL A 88 1.58 14.40 0.06
C VAL A 88 0.48 14.43 1.11
N GLU A 89 -0.70 13.95 0.72
CA GLU A 89 -1.87 13.79 1.58
C GLU A 89 -2.23 12.32 1.75
N ILE A 90 -2.63 11.93 2.96
CA ILE A 90 -3.16 10.58 3.25
C ILE A 90 -4.56 10.70 3.83
N LYS A 91 -5.53 10.19 3.07
CA LYS A 91 -6.95 10.23 3.40
C LYS A 91 -7.52 8.83 3.60
N THR A 92 -8.50 8.72 4.48
CA THR A 92 -9.24 7.48 4.72
C THR A 92 -10.72 7.66 4.40
N GLY A 93 -11.38 6.60 3.93
CA GLY A 93 -12.82 6.65 3.67
C GLY A 93 -13.32 5.50 2.82
N SER A 94 -14.18 5.80 1.85
CA SER A 94 -14.75 4.81 0.94
C SER A 94 -14.58 5.23 -0.52
N VAL A 95 -13.83 4.47 -1.29
CA VAL A 95 -13.67 4.65 -2.72
C VAL A 95 -14.91 4.15 -3.45
N LEU A 96 -15.42 4.96 -4.37
CA LEU A 96 -16.52 4.56 -5.25
C LEU A 96 -16.04 3.54 -6.28
N ARG A 97 -16.59 2.32 -6.21
CA ARG A 97 -16.20 1.15 -7.02
C ARG A 97 -17.15 0.68 -8.14
N PRO A 98 -18.46 1.04 -8.23
CA PRO A 98 -19.38 0.37 -9.16
C PRO A 98 -18.91 0.40 -10.62
N GLY A 99 -18.61 -0.79 -11.17
CA GLY A 99 -18.25 -0.98 -12.58
C GLY A 99 -17.02 -0.22 -13.07
N LYS A 100 -16.22 0.35 -12.17
CA LYS A 100 -15.12 1.25 -12.53
C LYS A 100 -13.90 0.45 -12.95
N ILE A 101 -13.45 0.69 -14.16
CA ILE A 101 -12.25 0.09 -14.74
C ILE A 101 -11.16 1.15 -14.81
N LEU A 102 -9.99 0.81 -14.29
CA LEU A 102 -8.76 1.55 -14.47
C LEU A 102 -7.86 0.80 -15.44
N LYS A 103 -7.06 1.53 -16.21
CA LYS A 103 -6.04 1.06 -17.12
C LYS A 103 -4.71 1.68 -16.69
N PRO A 104 -4.18 1.32 -15.50
CA PRO A 104 -2.92 1.88 -15.01
C PRO A 104 -1.74 1.47 -15.91
N CYS A 105 -1.89 0.38 -16.66
CA CYS A 105 -1.01 -0.01 -17.76
C CYS A 105 -1.82 -0.69 -18.89
N THR A 106 -1.30 -1.73 -19.54
CA THR A 106 -1.96 -2.37 -20.71
C THR A 106 -3.18 -3.22 -20.36
N SER A 107 -3.31 -3.65 -19.10
CA SER A 107 -4.42 -4.48 -18.63
C SER A 107 -5.47 -3.65 -17.92
N ASP A 108 -6.73 -3.97 -18.20
CA ASP A 108 -7.88 -3.42 -17.50
C ASP A 108 -7.96 -3.99 -16.08
N VAL A 109 -8.23 -3.12 -15.12
CA VAL A 109 -8.30 -3.44 -13.69
C VAL A 109 -9.59 -2.88 -13.11
N GLU A 110 -10.47 -3.77 -12.69
CA GLU A 110 -11.67 -3.39 -11.96
C GLU A 110 -11.30 -2.90 -10.55
N VAL A 111 -11.78 -1.70 -10.18
CA VAL A 111 -11.48 -1.10 -8.86
C VAL A 111 -11.99 -1.98 -7.71
N GLY A 112 -13.11 -2.67 -7.89
CA GLY A 112 -13.64 -3.62 -6.91
C GLY A 112 -12.68 -4.78 -6.58
N ARG A 113 -11.85 -5.17 -7.54
CA ARG A 113 -10.89 -6.28 -7.42
C ARG A 113 -9.52 -5.86 -6.92
N LEU A 114 -9.24 -4.56 -6.82
CA LEU A 114 -7.98 -4.09 -6.28
C LEU A 114 -7.82 -4.56 -4.83
N MET A 115 -6.58 -4.93 -4.51
CA MET A 115 -6.04 -5.03 -3.15
C MET A 115 -4.92 -4.02 -2.93
N LYS A 116 -4.27 -3.56 -4.01
CA LYS A 116 -3.35 -2.43 -4.00
C LYS A 116 -3.23 -1.86 -5.41
N LEU A 117 -3.22 -0.54 -5.52
CA LEU A 117 -2.71 0.18 -6.68
C LEU A 117 -1.75 1.26 -6.19
N SER A 118 -0.48 1.15 -6.55
CA SER A 118 0.50 2.18 -6.21
C SER A 118 1.44 2.47 -7.36
N PHE A 119 2.13 3.60 -7.27
CA PHE A 119 3.06 4.06 -8.29
C PHE A 119 4.41 4.39 -7.69
N THR A 120 5.48 4.03 -8.40
CA THR A 120 6.86 4.41 -8.10
C THR A 120 7.48 5.08 -9.30
N GLN A 121 8.47 5.93 -9.08
CA GLN A 121 9.24 6.53 -10.16
C GLN A 121 10.67 6.80 -9.69
N ARG A 122 11.66 6.21 -10.37
CA ARG A 122 13.06 6.62 -10.19
C ARG A 122 13.34 7.86 -11.02
N VAL A 123 14.30 8.66 -10.60
CA VAL A 123 14.73 9.85 -11.35
C VAL A 123 15.15 9.44 -12.77
N GLY A 124 14.52 10.02 -13.78
CA GLY A 124 14.79 9.71 -15.18
C GLY A 124 14.12 8.42 -15.72
N GLU A 125 13.39 7.67 -14.89
CA GLU A 125 12.60 6.52 -15.32
C GLU A 125 11.11 6.88 -15.44
N PRO A 126 10.35 6.19 -16.30
CA PRO A 126 8.90 6.36 -16.33
C PRO A 126 8.27 5.80 -15.05
N LYS A 127 7.17 6.42 -14.61
CA LYS A 127 6.33 5.96 -13.50
C LYS A 127 5.90 4.51 -13.75
N LYS A 128 6.01 3.64 -12.74
CA LYS A 128 5.65 2.21 -12.80
C LYS A 128 4.47 1.92 -11.89
N ALA A 129 3.56 1.05 -12.36
CA ALA A 129 2.37 0.67 -11.63
C ALA A 129 2.55 -0.67 -10.91
N HIS A 130 2.20 -0.70 -9.63
CA HIS A 130 2.14 -1.90 -8.80
C HIS A 130 0.68 -2.26 -8.56
N VAL A 131 0.27 -3.39 -9.11
CA VAL A 131 -1.12 -3.85 -9.04
C VAL A 131 -1.20 -5.18 -8.33
N TRP A 132 -1.97 -5.20 -7.25
CA TRP A 132 -2.33 -6.42 -6.53
C TRP A 132 -3.84 -6.58 -6.61
N LEU A 133 -4.27 -7.76 -7.03
CA LEU A 133 -5.68 -8.09 -7.21
C LEU A 133 -6.10 -9.19 -6.25
N ARG A 134 -7.38 -9.14 -5.89
CA ARG A 134 -8.05 -10.27 -5.25
C ARG A 134 -7.96 -11.50 -6.16
N PRO A 135 -7.90 -12.70 -5.56
CA PRO A 135 -8.06 -13.93 -6.31
C PRO A 135 -9.38 -13.90 -7.10
N GLU A 136 -9.41 -14.64 -8.21
CA GLU A 136 -10.70 -14.98 -8.80
C GLU A 136 -11.52 -15.79 -7.78
N PRO A 137 -12.86 -15.68 -7.76
CA PRO A 137 -13.70 -16.38 -6.80
C PRO A 137 -13.49 -17.90 -6.72
N SER A 138 -12.97 -18.51 -7.79
CA SER A 138 -12.65 -19.94 -7.87
C SER A 138 -11.30 -20.34 -7.25
N HIS A 139 -10.55 -19.39 -6.68
CA HIS A 139 -9.23 -19.61 -6.11
C HIS A 139 -9.24 -19.37 -4.60
N ASP A 140 -8.23 -19.92 -3.90
CA ASP A 140 -8.02 -19.70 -2.46
C ASP A 140 -8.11 -18.20 -2.11
N PRO A 141 -9.04 -17.79 -1.23
CA PRO A 141 -9.23 -16.38 -0.87
C PRO A 141 -8.00 -15.79 -0.17
N GLY A 142 -7.15 -16.62 0.43
CA GLY A 142 -5.84 -16.23 0.96
C GLY A 142 -4.79 -15.92 -0.11
N ARG A 143 -5.08 -16.12 -1.40
CA ARG A 143 -4.10 -15.97 -2.49
C ARG A 143 -4.29 -14.65 -3.25
N MET A 144 -3.40 -13.68 -3.07
CA MET A 144 -3.41 -12.46 -3.89
C MET A 144 -2.70 -12.68 -5.23
N THR A 145 -3.20 -12.02 -6.27
CA THR A 145 -2.54 -11.98 -7.59
C THR A 145 -1.71 -10.70 -7.71
N ARG A 146 -0.39 -10.84 -7.60
CA ARG A 146 0.57 -9.76 -7.90
C ARG A 146 0.82 -9.69 -9.41
N LYS A 147 0.46 -8.58 -10.05
CA LYS A 147 0.77 -8.39 -11.49
C LYS A 147 2.25 -8.07 -11.70
N ALA A 148 2.75 -8.39 -12.89
CA ALA A 148 4.06 -7.94 -13.32
C ALA A 148 4.12 -6.40 -13.26
N LEU A 149 5.29 -5.87 -12.89
CA LEU A 149 5.51 -4.44 -12.92
C LEU A 149 5.34 -3.94 -14.36
N CYS A 150 4.63 -2.83 -14.53
CA CYS A 150 4.36 -2.29 -15.85
C CYS A 150 4.58 -0.77 -15.84
N THR A 151 5.03 -0.22 -16.97
CA THR A 151 5.08 1.23 -17.17
C THR A 151 3.67 1.78 -17.11
N ALA A 152 3.48 2.83 -16.31
CA ALA A 152 2.19 3.46 -16.13
C ALA A 152 1.79 4.20 -17.42
N GLN A 153 0.56 4.01 -17.86
CA GLN A 153 0.05 4.59 -19.11
C GLN A 153 -1.34 5.20 -18.90
N ASN A 154 -1.69 6.18 -19.73
CA ASN A 154 -3.04 6.75 -19.79
C ASN A 154 -3.57 7.33 -18.46
N LEU A 155 -2.69 7.82 -17.57
CA LEU A 155 -3.10 8.25 -16.22
C LEU A 155 -3.95 9.53 -16.21
N ALA A 156 -3.69 10.47 -17.12
CA ALA A 156 -4.26 11.82 -17.10
C ALA A 156 -5.80 11.87 -17.21
N GLY A 157 -6.42 10.84 -17.78
CA GLY A 157 -7.89 10.74 -17.91
C GLY A 157 -8.57 9.90 -16.82
N GLN A 158 -7.79 9.33 -15.90
CA GLN A 158 -8.27 8.36 -14.94
C GLN A 158 -8.19 8.92 -13.53
N LYS A 159 -9.16 8.55 -12.68
CA LYS A 159 -9.20 8.98 -11.29
C LYS A 159 -9.75 7.92 -10.37
N ILE A 160 -9.45 7.99 -9.08
CA ILE A 160 -10.18 7.35 -7.99
C ILE A 160 -11.06 8.42 -7.33
N THR A 161 -12.26 8.05 -6.89
CA THR A 161 -13.11 8.97 -6.14
C THR A 161 -13.25 8.42 -4.74
N LEU A 162 -12.79 9.17 -3.74
CA LEU A 162 -12.90 8.88 -2.33
C LEU A 162 -14.04 9.70 -1.72
N ILE A 163 -14.86 9.07 -0.89
CA ILE A 163 -15.72 9.75 0.09
C ILE A 163 -14.97 9.73 1.41
N GLU A 164 -14.45 10.87 1.86
CA GLU A 164 -13.61 10.99 3.05
C GLU A 164 -14.41 10.73 4.34
N ASP A 165 -13.79 10.05 5.30
CA ASP A 165 -14.36 9.89 6.63
C ASP A 165 -14.41 11.21 7.40
N GLY A 166 -15.41 11.36 8.27
CA GLY A 166 -15.60 12.57 9.08
C GLY A 166 -16.25 13.71 8.30
N THR A 167 -15.60 14.20 7.25
CA THR A 167 -16.11 15.33 6.44
C THR A 167 -17.21 14.91 5.46
N ARG A 168 -17.19 13.65 5.03
CA ARG A 168 -18.02 13.12 3.92
C ARG A 168 -17.77 13.84 2.59
N SER A 169 -16.66 14.56 2.47
CA SER A 169 -16.27 15.25 1.24
C SER A 169 -15.96 14.26 0.14
N ARG A 170 -16.38 14.59 -1.08
CA ARG A 170 -16.02 13.85 -2.28
C ARG A 170 -14.70 14.39 -2.82
N ILE A 171 -13.70 13.52 -2.91
CA ILE A 171 -12.37 13.84 -3.41
C ILE A 171 -12.11 13.02 -4.67
N ASP A 172 -11.92 13.71 -5.79
CA ASP A 172 -11.55 13.11 -7.06
C ASP A 172 -10.02 13.18 -7.21
N ILE A 173 -9.36 12.03 -7.21
CA ILE A 173 -7.90 11.89 -7.17
C ILE A 173 -7.44 11.36 -8.52
N PRO A 174 -6.81 12.19 -9.37
CA PRO A 174 -6.22 11.74 -10.63
C PRO A 174 -5.21 10.62 -10.40
N LEU A 175 -5.17 9.62 -11.28
CA LEU A 175 -4.20 8.54 -11.20
C LEU A 175 -2.76 9.04 -11.38
N SER A 176 -2.56 10.17 -12.06
CA SER A 176 -1.26 10.82 -12.19
C SER A 176 -0.72 11.31 -10.83
N HIS A 177 -1.61 11.70 -9.92
CA HIS A 177 -1.27 12.19 -8.59
C HIS A 177 -1.27 11.08 -7.53
N LEU A 178 -1.82 9.91 -7.85
CA LEU A 178 -1.92 8.79 -6.92
C LEU A 178 -0.53 8.24 -6.59
N ILE A 179 -0.23 8.11 -5.30
CA ILE A 179 0.96 7.41 -4.80
C ILE A 179 0.57 5.99 -4.42
N ASP A 180 -0.47 5.83 -3.60
CA ASP A 180 -0.92 4.54 -3.11
C ASP A 180 -2.42 4.51 -2.86
N PHE A 181 -3.05 3.39 -3.20
CA PHE A 181 -4.43 3.06 -2.87
C PHE A 181 -4.45 1.66 -2.27
N VAL A 182 -4.83 1.60 -1.00
CA VAL A 182 -5.01 0.36 -0.24
C VAL A 182 -6.48 0.27 0.16
N PRO A 183 -7.26 -0.61 -0.48
CA PRO A 183 -8.66 -0.79 -0.12
C PRO A 183 -8.83 -1.31 1.31
N ALA A 184 -9.98 -1.02 1.91
CA ALA A 184 -10.49 -1.69 3.09
C ALA A 184 -10.45 -3.20 2.90
N PHE A 185 -10.13 -3.90 3.98
CA PHE A 185 -10.33 -5.33 4.09
C PHE A 185 -11.83 -5.60 3.99
N LEU A 186 -12.20 -6.24 2.90
CA LEU A 186 -13.46 -6.97 2.82
C LEU A 186 -13.02 -8.42 3.04
N GLY A 187 -13.62 -9.09 4.01
CA GLY A 187 -13.38 -10.51 4.23
C GLY A 187 -13.70 -11.38 3.01
N PRO A 188 -13.80 -12.70 3.16
CA PRO A 188 -14.33 -13.56 2.11
C PRO A 188 -15.70 -13.08 1.58
#